data_AF-G0M8S5-F1
#
_entry.id   AF-G0M8S5-F1
#
_cell.length_a   1.000
_cell.length_b   1.000
_cell.length_c   1.000
_cell.angle_alpha   90.00
_cell.angle_beta   90.00
_cell.angle_gamma   90.00
#
_symmetry.space_group_name_H-M   'P 1'
#
loop_
_entity.id
_entity.type
_entity.pdbx_description
1 polymer ?
#
loop_
_entity_poly.entity_id
_entity_poly.type
_entity_poly.pdbx_seq_one_letter_code
_entity_poly.pdbx_strand_id
1 'polypeptide(L)'
;MPPITQLLCVTVFLSSVQATCDLNCYFPYPYITAENLKRWPKSCVEVCGDLILSGNINVTEAKLAQIFHKLEWLGGKLKIENTNFTTLDFLSKLRGFDCSSQGLPIINNQFLTSIAGIQNLATYCEWKIFNNTRLDMNAFIYSRGFSSLTYLVTAYGNMKDADCLDVRITSETLPFYPNCSIIKGGSRDVLLITNVTENDNFSKFSSLQEVHGHIEVFGTTLQNLSFMNHFHTHVWEVNPLQNNTNIHDNPKLTRLGWDSLKALPPSIPDSIGYQLNIQNNHPDFCLTIEELQVFFESSPRFANFEAKMCPELTRKDGQKVCNWDTLSTMPDGCQHIIGDVIISYDNEKDVGKLKKLTNIYGTLTITSTEGLVDLSVFAKLRQVAMMNCDAHSAIRITKNKKLQSATFPSMMGMSCFFYNDFMTVQVNENSLEIFKNRRECMLLEAQAKTSVKYKGKRCCEFSRF
;
A
#
# COMPACT_ATOMS: atom_id res chain seq x y z
N MET A 1 18.86 -55.98 -26.98
CA MET A 1 18.07 -54.85 -27.52
C MET A 1 18.11 -53.74 -26.49
N PRO A 2 18.51 -52.52 -26.87
CA PRO A 2 18.96 -51.46 -25.96
C PRO A 2 17.82 -50.51 -25.53
N PRO A 3 18.07 -49.62 -24.56
CA PRO A 3 17.07 -48.70 -24.01
C PRO A 3 16.78 -47.56 -24.99
N ILE A 4 15.51 -47.16 -25.05
CA ILE A 4 15.04 -45.97 -25.76
C ILE A 4 15.35 -44.76 -24.88
N THR A 5 16.44 -44.07 -25.18
CA THR A 5 16.71 -42.70 -24.70
C THR A 5 15.78 -41.73 -25.42
N GLN A 6 14.65 -41.37 -24.80
CA GLN A 6 13.95 -40.13 -25.12
C GLN A 6 14.69 -38.98 -24.44
N LEU A 7 15.40 -38.20 -25.25
CA LEU A 7 16.00 -36.94 -24.87
C LEU A 7 14.86 -35.95 -24.58
N LEU A 8 14.60 -35.68 -23.30
CA LEU A 8 13.79 -34.55 -22.86
C LEU A 8 14.55 -33.28 -23.25
N CYS A 9 14.10 -32.63 -24.31
CA CYS A 9 14.53 -31.30 -24.71
C CYS A 9 13.98 -30.32 -23.67
N VAL A 10 14.75 -30.05 -22.61
CA VAL A 10 14.52 -28.92 -21.73
C VAL A 10 14.96 -27.68 -22.50
N THR A 11 14.05 -27.09 -23.26
CA THR A 11 14.22 -25.70 -23.71
C THR A 11 14.08 -24.80 -22.50
N VAL A 12 15.23 -24.52 -21.88
CA VAL A 12 15.39 -23.31 -21.08
C VAL A 12 15.15 -22.14 -22.02
N PHE A 13 14.00 -21.46 -21.88
CA PHE A 13 13.83 -20.13 -22.43
C PHE A 13 14.73 -19.18 -21.64
N LEU A 14 16.01 -19.12 -22.01
CA LEU A 14 16.83 -17.95 -21.76
C LEU A 14 16.35 -16.89 -22.76
N SER A 15 15.47 -15.99 -22.30
CA SER A 15 15.12 -14.79 -23.05
C SER A 15 16.32 -13.84 -23.05
N SER A 16 17.27 -14.08 -23.95
CA SER A 16 18.21 -13.06 -24.39
C SER A 16 18.05 -12.90 -25.89
N VAL A 17 16.96 -12.23 -26.31
CA VAL A 17 16.96 -11.58 -27.61
C VAL A 17 17.81 -10.33 -27.45
N GLN A 18 19.12 -10.51 -27.45
CA GLN A 18 20.03 -9.42 -27.72
C GLN A 18 19.90 -9.21 -29.23
N ALA A 19 19.08 -8.22 -29.63
CA ALA A 19 18.96 -7.84 -31.02
C ALA A 19 20.38 -7.60 -31.55
N THR A 20 20.81 -8.39 -32.53
CA THR A 20 22.12 -8.26 -33.15
C THR A 20 22.14 -6.92 -33.88
N CYS A 21 22.76 -5.93 -33.24
CA CYS A 21 22.89 -4.61 -33.84
C CYS A 21 23.68 -4.68 -35.16
N ASP A 22 23.20 -4.00 -36.19
CA ASP A 22 24.01 -3.77 -37.39
C ASP A 22 25.29 -3.03 -36.99
N LEU A 23 26.45 -3.62 -37.31
CA LEU A 23 27.75 -3.03 -37.04
C LEU A 23 27.92 -1.64 -37.66
N ASN A 24 27.22 -1.33 -38.77
CA ASN A 24 27.22 0.00 -39.39
C ASN A 24 26.38 1.03 -38.63
N CYS A 25 25.49 0.58 -37.75
CA CYS A 25 24.65 1.40 -36.89
C CYS A 25 25.09 1.36 -35.42
N TYR A 26 26.29 0.83 -35.15
CA TYR A 26 26.89 0.85 -33.83
C TYR A 26 27.68 2.14 -33.60
N PHE A 27 27.41 2.83 -32.49
CA PHE A 27 28.10 4.03 -32.07
C PHE A 27 28.84 3.78 -30.74
N PRO A 28 30.18 3.56 -30.75
CA PRO A 28 30.92 3.13 -29.55
C PRO A 28 31.24 4.27 -28.57
N TYR A 29 30.82 5.50 -28.86
CA TYR A 29 31.21 6.68 -28.09
C TYR A 29 30.03 7.16 -27.22
N PRO A 30 30.01 6.85 -25.92
CA PRO A 30 28.87 7.21 -25.07
C PRO A 30 28.69 8.73 -24.95
N TYR A 31 29.79 9.48 -24.84
CA TYR A 31 29.77 10.93 -24.67
C TYR A 31 29.78 11.68 -25.99
N ILE A 32 28.82 12.58 -26.16
CA ILE A 32 28.71 13.42 -27.35
C ILE A 32 29.68 14.60 -27.27
N THR A 33 30.51 14.71 -28.30
CA THR A 33 31.42 15.82 -28.56
C THR A 33 31.38 16.16 -30.05
N ALA A 34 31.84 17.36 -30.41
CA ALA A 34 31.96 17.73 -31.82
C ALA A 34 32.80 16.73 -32.65
N GLU A 35 33.79 16.08 -32.02
CA GLU A 35 34.64 15.07 -32.66
C GLU A 35 33.92 13.73 -32.86
N ASN A 36 33.32 13.20 -31.80
CA ASN A 36 32.64 11.89 -31.85
C ASN A 36 31.45 11.92 -32.81
N LEU A 37 30.74 13.05 -32.90
CA LEU A 37 29.62 13.23 -33.82
C LEU A 37 30.00 13.12 -35.31
N LYS A 38 31.27 13.27 -35.68
CA LYS A 38 31.74 13.02 -37.05
C LYS A 38 31.55 11.55 -37.45
N ARG A 39 31.53 10.65 -36.46
CA ARG A 39 31.39 9.20 -36.62
C ARG A 39 29.96 8.71 -36.42
N TRP A 40 29.00 9.61 -36.23
CA TRP A 40 27.60 9.23 -36.05
C TRP A 40 27.03 8.56 -37.31
N PRO A 41 26.32 7.42 -37.19
CA PRO A 41 25.76 6.70 -38.34
C PRO A 41 24.46 7.36 -38.84
N LYS A 42 24.58 8.48 -39.57
CA LYS A 42 23.47 9.36 -40.00
C LYS A 42 22.39 8.70 -40.87
N SER A 43 22.67 7.55 -41.49
CA SER A 43 21.71 6.81 -42.32
C SER A 43 20.80 5.90 -41.52
N CYS A 44 21.17 5.57 -40.28
CA CYS A 44 20.49 4.58 -39.45
C CYS A 44 19.26 5.17 -38.75
N VAL A 45 18.21 4.36 -38.68
CA VAL A 45 16.98 4.65 -37.92
C VAL A 45 17.10 4.16 -36.48
N GLU A 46 17.73 3.00 -36.32
CA GLU A 46 18.13 2.42 -35.05
C GLU A 46 19.65 2.53 -34.88
N VAL A 47 20.10 3.05 -33.73
CA VAL A 47 21.53 3.16 -33.40
C VAL A 47 21.77 2.48 -32.06
N CYS A 48 22.77 1.59 -32.00
CA CYS A 48 23.13 0.94 -30.73
C CYS A 48 24.37 1.59 -30.13
N GLY A 49 24.31 1.80 -28.83
CA GLY A 49 25.29 2.59 -28.10
C GLY A 49 24.60 3.62 -27.21
N ASP A 50 25.34 4.12 -26.23
CA ASP A 50 24.82 5.12 -25.30
C ASP A 50 24.88 6.51 -25.93
N LEU A 51 23.91 7.35 -25.55
CA LEU A 51 23.80 8.75 -25.91
C LEU A 51 23.83 9.61 -24.64
N ILE A 52 25.03 10.07 -24.27
CA ILE A 52 25.27 10.90 -23.08
C ILE A 52 25.64 12.31 -23.52
N LEU A 53 24.72 13.25 -23.28
CA LEU A 53 24.88 14.68 -23.46
C LEU A 53 25.19 15.29 -22.08
N SER A 54 26.46 15.61 -21.82
CA SER A 54 26.85 16.13 -20.51
C SER A 54 27.85 17.27 -20.57
N GLY A 55 27.57 18.32 -19.78
CA GLY A 55 28.41 19.52 -19.72
C GLY A 55 28.28 20.41 -20.97
N ASN A 56 29.27 21.30 -21.16
CA ASN A 56 29.34 22.12 -22.36
C ASN A 56 30.01 21.35 -23.51
N ILE A 57 29.20 20.73 -24.37
CA ILE A 57 29.69 19.92 -25.49
C ILE A 57 30.11 20.74 -26.72
N ASN A 58 29.95 22.07 -26.71
CA ASN A 58 30.23 22.97 -27.85
C ASN A 58 29.55 22.56 -29.17
N VAL A 59 28.32 22.02 -29.11
CA VAL A 59 27.50 21.66 -30.28
C VAL A 59 26.12 22.29 -30.14
N THR A 60 25.61 22.89 -31.21
CA THR A 60 24.30 23.56 -31.21
C THR A 60 23.16 22.55 -31.38
N GLU A 61 21.98 22.86 -30.83
CA GLU A 61 20.76 22.05 -30.98
C GLU A 61 20.42 21.81 -32.45
N ALA A 62 20.55 22.84 -33.31
CA ALA A 62 20.33 22.71 -34.76
C ALA A 62 21.27 21.69 -35.41
N LYS A 63 22.53 21.61 -34.96
CA LYS A 63 23.49 20.62 -35.47
C LYS A 63 23.12 19.22 -35.01
N LEU A 64 22.71 19.06 -33.76
CA LEU A 64 22.21 17.78 -33.24
C LEU A 64 20.96 17.34 -34.00
N ALA A 65 20.01 18.24 -34.26
CA ALA A 65 18.80 17.94 -35.00
C ALA A 65 19.10 17.43 -36.42
N GLN A 66 20.09 18.01 -37.10
CA GLN A 66 20.55 17.49 -38.41
C GLN A 66 21.18 16.10 -38.30
N ILE A 67 21.90 15.81 -37.22
CA ILE A 67 22.58 14.52 -37.04
C ILE A 67 21.59 13.42 -36.67
N PHE A 68 20.67 13.71 -35.76
CA PHE A 68 19.70 12.77 -35.20
C PHE A 68 18.36 12.74 -35.98
N HIS A 69 18.27 13.39 -37.14
CA HIS A 69 17.04 13.51 -37.93
C HIS A 69 16.37 12.18 -38.33
N LYS A 70 17.09 11.06 -38.28
CA LYS A 70 16.57 9.69 -38.54
C LYS A 70 16.48 8.82 -37.29
N LEU A 71 17.03 9.24 -36.16
CA LEU A 71 17.09 8.42 -34.96
C LEU A 71 15.68 8.22 -34.38
N GLU A 72 15.15 7.01 -34.51
CA GLU A 72 13.86 6.61 -33.95
C GLU A 72 14.02 5.62 -32.78
N TRP A 73 15.08 4.82 -32.78
CA TRP A 73 15.38 3.87 -31.71
C TRP A 73 16.85 3.93 -31.27
N LEU A 74 17.08 3.94 -29.96
CA LEU A 74 18.41 3.91 -29.36
C LEU A 74 18.61 2.60 -28.58
N GLY A 75 19.42 1.69 -29.10
CA GLY A 75 19.82 0.46 -28.41
C GLY A 75 20.88 0.69 -27.31
N GLY A 76 20.64 1.65 -26.43
CA GLY A 76 21.51 2.03 -25.33
C GLY A 76 20.92 3.15 -24.48
N LYS A 77 21.68 3.60 -23.47
CA LYS A 77 21.24 4.58 -22.48
C LYS A 77 21.09 5.97 -23.07
N LEU A 78 20.09 6.71 -22.64
CA LEU A 78 19.95 8.15 -22.92
C LEU A 78 20.14 8.95 -21.63
N LYS A 79 21.02 9.96 -21.66
CA LYS A 79 21.33 10.81 -20.50
C LYS A 79 21.60 12.25 -20.92
N ILE A 80 20.95 13.22 -20.26
CA ILE A 80 21.06 14.66 -20.57
C ILE A 80 21.30 15.45 -19.28
N GLU A 81 22.52 15.89 -19.03
CA GLU A 81 22.85 16.57 -17.76
C GLU A 81 23.80 17.75 -17.89
N ASN A 82 23.59 18.80 -17.09
CA ASN A 82 24.49 19.95 -17.02
C ASN A 82 24.75 20.61 -18.40
N THR A 83 23.75 20.61 -19.28
CA THR A 83 23.85 21.18 -20.63
C THR A 83 23.31 22.60 -20.70
N ASN A 84 23.65 23.30 -21.79
CA ASN A 84 23.13 24.63 -22.09
C ASN A 84 21.96 24.61 -23.10
N PHE A 85 21.32 23.45 -23.29
CA PHE A 85 20.18 23.33 -24.19
C PHE A 85 18.96 24.06 -23.63
N THR A 86 18.16 24.60 -24.54
CA THR A 86 16.88 25.23 -24.27
C THR A 86 15.71 24.30 -24.57
N THR A 87 15.85 23.39 -25.55
CA THR A 87 14.88 22.37 -25.89
C THR A 87 15.54 21.03 -26.21
N LEU A 88 14.74 19.96 -26.29
CA LEU A 88 15.18 18.62 -26.72
C LEU A 88 14.69 18.28 -28.14
N ASP A 89 14.38 19.27 -28.97
CA ASP A 89 13.74 19.06 -30.29
C ASP A 89 14.62 18.28 -31.27
N PHE A 90 15.93 18.26 -31.03
CA PHE A 90 16.86 17.41 -31.75
C PHE A 90 16.60 15.90 -31.56
N LEU A 91 15.74 15.50 -30.61
CA LEU A 91 15.27 14.13 -30.39
C LEU A 91 13.81 13.90 -30.84
N SER A 92 13.19 14.83 -31.58
CA SER A 92 11.77 14.76 -32.00
C SER A 92 11.33 13.48 -32.74
N LYS A 93 12.28 12.75 -33.32
CA LYS A 93 12.05 11.47 -34.01
C LYS A 93 12.22 10.25 -33.10
N LEU A 94 12.88 10.39 -31.96
CA LEU A 94 13.09 9.29 -31.03
C LEU A 94 11.74 8.78 -30.51
N ARG A 95 11.58 7.46 -30.48
CA ARG A 95 10.38 6.74 -30.04
C ARG A 95 10.65 5.81 -28.88
N GLY A 96 11.88 5.30 -28.76
CA GLY A 96 12.28 4.50 -27.62
C GLY A 96 13.78 4.32 -27.52
N PHE A 97 14.19 3.79 -26.37
CA PHE A 97 15.58 3.51 -26.06
C PHE A 97 15.68 2.35 -25.06
N ASP A 98 16.85 1.73 -24.96
CA ASP A 98 17.13 0.75 -23.90
C ASP A 98 17.32 1.46 -22.56
N CYS A 99 16.37 1.23 -21.67
CA CYS A 99 16.32 1.88 -20.38
C CYS A 99 16.73 0.99 -19.22
N SER A 100 17.80 0.20 -19.40
CA SER A 100 18.57 -0.43 -18.32
C SER A 100 18.40 0.30 -16.97
N SER A 101 18.26 -0.43 -15.85
CA SER A 101 17.90 0.00 -14.45
C SER A 101 17.96 1.47 -13.96
N GLN A 102 18.67 2.39 -14.62
CA GLN A 102 18.90 3.79 -14.25
C GLN A 102 17.83 4.78 -14.74
N GLY A 103 17.01 4.44 -15.75
CA GLY A 103 15.94 5.32 -16.28
C GLY A 103 16.43 6.40 -17.27
N LEU A 104 15.66 7.49 -17.44
CA LEU A 104 15.98 8.67 -18.27
C LEU A 104 16.32 9.88 -17.38
N PRO A 105 17.60 10.16 -17.11
CA PRO A 105 18.02 11.37 -16.40
C PRO A 105 18.06 12.61 -17.32
N ILE A 106 17.33 13.66 -16.91
CA ILE A 106 17.36 15.02 -17.46
C ILE A 106 17.62 15.99 -16.29
N ILE A 107 18.89 16.26 -15.98
CA ILE A 107 19.27 16.86 -14.69
C ILE A 107 20.14 18.11 -14.86
N ASN A 108 19.91 19.15 -14.07
CA ASN A 108 20.74 20.36 -13.99
C ASN A 108 20.91 21.12 -15.31
N ASN A 109 19.94 21.08 -16.23
CA ASN A 109 19.98 21.84 -17.47
C ASN A 109 19.33 23.22 -17.24
N GLN A 110 20.15 24.18 -16.76
CA GLN A 110 19.68 25.48 -16.25
C GLN A 110 18.97 26.36 -17.29
N PHE A 111 19.13 26.07 -18.58
CA PHE A 111 18.52 26.82 -19.68
C PHE A 111 17.34 26.09 -20.33
N LEU A 112 17.08 24.84 -19.93
CA LEU A 112 16.06 24.00 -20.52
C LEU A 112 14.68 24.54 -20.15
N THR A 113 13.88 24.90 -21.16
CA THR A 113 12.52 25.42 -20.98
C THR A 113 11.45 24.44 -21.44
N SER A 114 11.80 23.47 -22.30
CA SER A 114 10.84 22.51 -22.85
C SER A 114 11.48 21.16 -23.16
N ILE A 115 10.74 20.09 -22.86
CA ILE A 115 11.05 18.72 -23.25
C ILE A 115 10.07 18.17 -24.31
N ALA A 116 9.32 19.04 -25.00
CA ALA A 116 8.36 18.63 -26.03
C ALA A 116 8.99 17.79 -27.16
N GLY A 117 10.28 18.02 -27.43
CA GLY A 117 11.07 17.21 -28.37
C GLY A 117 11.12 15.71 -28.05
N ILE A 118 10.80 15.27 -26.83
CA ILE A 118 10.75 13.85 -26.45
C ILE A 118 9.34 13.36 -26.10
N GLN A 119 8.29 14.10 -26.47
CA GLN A 119 6.89 13.75 -26.18
C GLN A 119 6.43 12.41 -26.78
N ASN A 120 7.11 11.93 -27.82
CA ASN A 120 6.77 10.69 -28.52
C ASN A 120 7.54 9.46 -27.99
N LEU A 121 8.30 9.62 -26.91
CA LEU A 121 8.96 8.49 -26.26
C LEU A 121 7.90 7.57 -25.64
N ALA A 122 7.76 6.37 -26.20
CA ALA A 122 6.93 5.30 -25.66
C ALA A 122 7.84 4.35 -24.88
N THR A 123 7.88 4.52 -23.55
CA THR A 123 8.87 3.81 -22.73
C THR A 123 8.34 3.54 -21.32
N TYR A 124 8.70 2.39 -20.74
CA TYR A 124 8.27 1.96 -19.40
C TYR A 124 9.24 2.36 -18.29
N CYS A 125 10.06 3.36 -18.56
CA CYS A 125 11.25 3.67 -17.80
C CYS A 125 10.98 4.87 -16.91
N GLU A 126 11.62 4.91 -15.74
CA GLU A 126 11.52 6.05 -14.84
C GLU A 126 12.23 7.27 -15.45
N TRP A 127 11.55 8.42 -15.50
CA TRP A 127 12.10 9.70 -15.94
C TRP A 127 12.48 10.49 -14.70
N LYS A 128 13.74 10.93 -14.65
CA LYS A 128 14.34 11.65 -13.53
C LYS A 128 14.66 13.06 -13.99
N ILE A 129 13.76 13.99 -13.72
CA ILE A 129 13.82 15.36 -14.26
C ILE A 129 14.05 16.34 -13.12
N PHE A 130 15.31 16.68 -12.85
CA PHE A 130 15.68 17.43 -11.65
C PHE A 130 16.42 18.72 -11.95
N ASN A 131 16.14 19.76 -11.16
CA ASN A 131 16.92 21.00 -11.12
C ASN A 131 17.08 21.68 -12.50
N ASN A 132 16.08 21.58 -13.38
CA ASN A 132 16.01 22.34 -14.62
C ASN A 132 15.21 23.62 -14.35
N THR A 133 15.88 24.63 -13.79
CA THR A 133 15.24 25.80 -13.14
C THR A 133 14.35 26.69 -14.04
N ARG A 134 14.33 26.43 -15.36
CA ARG A 134 13.47 27.13 -16.34
C ARG A 134 12.44 26.22 -17.02
N LEU A 135 12.41 24.93 -16.68
CA LEU A 135 11.54 23.93 -17.29
C LEU A 135 10.15 23.94 -16.65
N ASP A 136 9.12 24.11 -17.47
CA ASP A 136 7.71 23.99 -17.07
C ASP A 136 7.18 22.60 -17.45
N MET A 137 7.07 21.70 -16.45
CA MET A 137 6.57 20.34 -16.66
C MET A 137 5.05 20.28 -16.86
N ASN A 138 4.27 21.29 -16.42
CA ASN A 138 2.82 21.25 -16.56
C ASN A 138 2.40 21.26 -18.03
N ALA A 139 3.08 22.04 -18.86
CA ALA A 139 2.83 22.07 -20.31
C ALA A 139 3.01 20.68 -20.95
N PHE A 140 3.91 19.87 -20.40
CA PHE A 140 4.20 18.54 -20.90
C PHE A 140 3.25 17.48 -20.34
N ILE A 141 2.95 17.54 -19.05
CA ILE A 141 2.15 16.53 -18.33
C ILE A 141 0.70 16.50 -18.80
N TYR A 142 0.12 17.67 -19.10
CA TYR A 142 -1.25 17.77 -19.59
C TYR A 142 -1.37 17.65 -21.11
N SER A 143 -0.28 17.34 -21.82
CA SER A 143 -0.32 17.12 -23.27
C SER A 143 -0.97 15.77 -23.61
N ARG A 144 -1.73 15.72 -24.73
CA ARG A 144 -2.36 14.47 -25.21
C ARG A 144 -1.27 13.47 -25.60
N GLY A 145 -1.08 12.44 -24.78
CA GLY A 145 -0.09 11.37 -24.99
C GLY A 145 0.79 11.11 -23.78
N PHE A 146 1.01 12.12 -22.93
CA PHE A 146 1.85 11.98 -21.73
C PHE A 146 1.07 11.60 -20.46
N SER A 147 -0.24 11.86 -20.43
CA SER A 147 -1.13 11.53 -19.31
C SER A 147 -1.13 10.05 -18.92
N SER A 148 -0.75 9.15 -19.83
CA SER A 148 -0.64 7.71 -19.57
C SER A 148 0.74 7.28 -19.07
N LEU A 149 1.72 8.18 -18.95
CA LEU A 149 3.09 7.89 -18.50
C LEU A 149 3.50 8.69 -17.25
N THR A 150 2.60 9.51 -16.70
CA THR A 150 2.87 10.36 -15.53
C THR A 150 3.41 9.56 -14.34
N TYR A 151 2.96 8.31 -14.18
CA TYR A 151 3.38 7.39 -13.12
C TYR A 151 4.85 6.97 -13.17
N LEU A 152 5.55 7.29 -14.25
CA LEU A 152 6.99 6.99 -14.40
C LEU A 152 7.85 8.25 -14.24
N VAL A 153 7.27 9.40 -13.91
CA VAL A 153 7.99 10.66 -13.89
C VAL A 153 8.21 11.11 -12.46
N THR A 154 9.47 11.19 -12.07
CA THR A 154 9.87 11.91 -10.87
C THR A 154 10.47 13.25 -11.31
N ALA A 155 9.85 14.35 -10.88
CA ALA A 155 10.31 15.70 -11.22
C ALA A 155 10.27 16.61 -9.98
N TYR A 156 11.36 17.33 -9.74
CA TYR A 156 11.48 18.32 -8.67
C TYR A 156 12.58 19.34 -8.97
N GLY A 157 12.46 20.53 -8.39
CA GLY A 157 13.43 21.61 -8.59
C GLY A 157 13.40 22.22 -9.99
N ASN A 158 12.34 21.96 -10.76
CA ASN A 158 12.11 22.62 -12.04
C ASN A 158 11.33 23.94 -11.83
N MET A 159 11.11 24.72 -12.90
CA MET A 159 10.35 25.98 -12.79
C MET A 159 8.91 25.73 -12.34
N LYS A 160 8.29 24.67 -12.87
CA LYS A 160 7.01 24.12 -12.41
C LYS A 160 7.03 22.61 -12.57
N ASP A 161 6.57 21.90 -11.55
CA ASP A 161 6.47 20.45 -11.51
C ASP A 161 5.01 20.00 -11.44
N ALA A 162 4.79 18.69 -11.56
CA ALA A 162 3.50 18.07 -11.30
C ALA A 162 3.26 18.01 -9.78
N ASP A 163 2.67 19.07 -9.27
CA ASP A 163 2.41 19.21 -7.84
C ASP A 163 1.59 18.03 -7.29
N CYS A 164 2.11 17.40 -6.23
CA CYS A 164 1.44 16.33 -5.46
C CYS A 164 1.08 15.07 -6.26
N LEU A 165 1.84 14.77 -7.32
CA LEU A 165 1.77 13.51 -8.06
C LEU A 165 2.99 12.65 -7.78
N ASP A 166 2.78 11.34 -7.54
CA ASP A 166 3.83 10.32 -7.33
C ASP A 166 4.96 10.81 -6.40
N VAL A 167 4.57 11.26 -5.20
CA VAL A 167 5.44 11.98 -4.26
C VAL A 167 6.49 11.06 -3.65
N ARG A 168 7.77 11.43 -3.77
CA ARG A 168 8.93 10.73 -3.23
C ARG A 168 9.65 11.62 -2.23
N ILE A 169 9.33 11.46 -0.96
CA ILE A 169 9.87 12.23 0.16
C ILE A 169 11.24 11.67 0.58
N THR A 170 12.26 12.51 0.45
CA THR A 170 13.62 12.37 0.98
C THR A 170 14.06 13.73 1.53
N SER A 171 15.15 13.80 2.31
CA SER A 171 15.68 15.09 2.77
C SER A 171 16.00 16.05 1.61
N GLU A 172 16.41 15.50 0.45
CA GLU A 172 16.72 16.29 -0.75
C GLU A 172 15.47 16.83 -1.45
N THR A 173 14.40 16.04 -1.52
CA THR A 173 13.20 16.38 -2.31
C THR A 173 12.19 17.24 -1.55
N LEU A 174 12.18 17.15 -0.22
CA LEU A 174 11.26 17.86 0.66
C LEU A 174 11.07 19.36 0.36
N PRO A 175 12.14 20.15 0.13
CA PRO A 175 12.02 21.59 -0.11
C PRO A 175 11.25 21.96 -1.38
N PHE A 176 11.14 21.03 -2.35
CA PHE A 176 10.54 21.29 -3.65
C PHE A 176 9.03 21.03 -3.68
N TYR A 177 8.49 20.30 -2.71
CA TYR A 177 7.06 20.02 -2.69
C TYR A 177 6.24 21.23 -2.24
N PRO A 178 5.10 21.52 -2.90
CA PRO A 178 4.14 22.49 -2.44
C PRO A 178 3.37 21.94 -1.22
N ASN A 179 2.49 22.78 -0.64
CA ASN A 179 1.56 22.28 0.36
C ASN A 179 0.54 21.34 -0.31
N CYS A 180 0.64 20.04 -0.03
CA CYS A 180 -0.26 19.04 -0.59
C CYS A 180 -1.44 18.79 0.36
N SER A 181 -2.66 18.86 -0.18
CA SER A 181 -3.87 18.38 0.50
C SER A 181 -4.25 16.97 0.04
N ILE A 182 -3.98 16.64 -1.22
CA ILE A 182 -4.24 15.33 -1.81
C ILE A 182 -3.00 14.92 -2.60
N ILE A 183 -2.52 13.71 -2.37
CA ILE A 183 -1.49 13.07 -3.20
C ILE A 183 -2.16 12.01 -4.06
N LYS A 184 -1.85 12.01 -5.35
CA LYS A 184 -2.34 11.01 -6.32
C LYS A 184 -1.18 10.45 -7.10
N GLY A 185 -1.34 9.31 -7.72
CA GLY A 185 -0.27 8.72 -8.52
C GLY A 185 -0.74 7.53 -9.33
N GLY A 186 0.21 6.82 -9.93
CA GLY A 186 -0.09 5.64 -10.71
C GLY A 186 0.22 4.31 -10.04
N SER A 187 0.20 3.25 -10.86
CA SER A 187 0.09 1.85 -10.44
C SER A 187 1.26 1.24 -9.64
N ARG A 188 2.33 2.00 -9.32
CA ARG A 188 3.51 1.46 -8.62
C ARG A 188 3.72 2.10 -7.24
N ASP A 189 4.06 3.38 -7.16
CA ASP A 189 4.33 4.06 -5.87
C ASP A 189 3.71 5.46 -5.89
N VAL A 190 2.84 5.78 -4.93
CA VAL A 190 2.16 7.09 -4.89
C VAL A 190 2.74 8.02 -3.84
N LEU A 191 3.02 7.49 -2.65
CA LEU A 191 3.72 8.19 -1.59
C LEU A 191 4.84 7.30 -1.07
N LEU A 192 6.07 7.66 -1.41
CA LEU A 192 7.27 7.02 -0.91
C LEU A 192 7.95 7.93 0.10
N ILE A 193 8.28 7.43 1.29
CA ILE A 193 9.01 8.18 2.32
C ILE A 193 10.26 7.39 2.70
N THR A 194 11.44 7.94 2.42
CA THR A 194 12.71 7.25 2.70
C THR A 194 13.85 8.21 2.95
N ASN A 195 14.89 7.75 3.66
CA ASN A 195 16.09 8.52 3.95
C ASN A 195 15.79 9.92 4.54
N VAL A 196 14.85 9.98 5.49
CA VAL A 196 14.49 11.19 6.24
C VAL A 196 14.72 11.02 7.74
N THR A 197 14.80 12.16 8.41
CA THR A 197 15.13 12.33 9.83
C THR A 197 14.17 13.32 10.50
N GLU A 198 14.18 13.35 11.83
CA GLU A 198 13.39 14.29 12.64
C GLU A 198 13.72 15.78 12.38
N ASN A 199 14.89 16.07 11.82
CA ASN A 199 15.32 17.45 11.53
C ASN A 199 14.78 17.97 10.20
N ASP A 200 14.21 17.09 9.38
CA ASP A 200 13.66 17.47 8.08
C ASP A 200 12.35 18.25 8.22
N ASN A 201 12.13 19.21 7.32
CA ASN A 201 10.95 20.08 7.40
C ASN A 201 9.77 19.48 6.63
N PHE A 202 8.86 18.83 7.36
CA PHE A 202 7.63 18.25 6.82
C PHE A 202 6.43 19.22 6.76
N SER A 203 6.61 20.53 6.98
CA SER A 203 5.50 21.49 7.05
C SER A 203 4.60 21.51 5.80
N LYS A 204 5.13 21.05 4.65
CA LYS A 204 4.40 20.94 3.37
C LYS A 204 3.32 19.85 3.37
N PHE A 205 3.44 18.88 4.28
CA PHE A 205 2.53 17.74 4.38
C PHE A 205 1.61 17.81 5.59
N SER A 206 1.69 18.87 6.41
CA SER A 206 0.80 19.05 7.56
C SER A 206 -0.66 19.25 7.17
N SER A 207 -0.94 19.68 5.93
CA SER A 207 -2.29 19.80 5.37
C SER A 207 -2.77 18.57 4.59
N LEU A 208 -1.97 17.51 4.53
CA LEU A 208 -2.29 16.32 3.75
C LEU A 208 -3.51 15.62 4.34
N GLN A 209 -4.56 15.50 3.53
CA GLN A 209 -5.84 14.90 3.90
C GLN A 209 -6.02 13.52 3.29
N GLU A 210 -5.60 13.35 2.04
CA GLU A 210 -5.85 12.13 1.27
C GLU A 210 -4.62 11.68 0.49
N VAL A 211 -4.45 10.37 0.41
CA VAL A 211 -3.49 9.72 -0.47
C VAL A 211 -4.26 8.72 -1.31
N HIS A 212 -4.04 8.75 -2.63
CA HIS A 212 -4.75 7.93 -3.61
C HIS A 212 -3.76 6.99 -4.28
N GLY A 213 -3.57 5.80 -3.72
CA GLY A 213 -2.71 4.75 -4.27
C GLY A 213 -1.95 3.96 -3.19
N HIS A 214 -0.64 3.82 -3.34
CA HIS A 214 0.23 3.07 -2.42
C HIS A 214 1.04 4.01 -1.52
N ILE A 215 1.17 3.67 -0.25
CA ILE A 215 2.04 4.34 0.73
C ILE A 215 3.17 3.38 1.11
N GLU A 216 4.41 3.81 0.94
CA GLU A 216 5.59 3.08 1.38
C GLU A 216 6.51 3.97 2.24
N VAL A 217 6.91 3.45 3.39
CA VAL A 217 7.78 4.15 4.34
C VAL A 217 8.90 3.21 4.78
N PHE A 218 10.14 3.56 4.45
CA PHE A 218 11.28 2.70 4.78
C PHE A 218 12.61 3.44 4.91
N GLY A 219 13.52 2.87 5.71
CA GLY A 219 14.86 3.41 5.88
C GLY A 219 14.89 4.81 6.50
N THR A 220 13.86 5.17 7.26
CA THR A 220 13.79 6.46 7.96
C THR A 220 14.30 6.36 9.39
N THR A 221 14.65 7.51 9.98
CA THR A 221 15.00 7.61 11.40
C THR A 221 13.93 8.32 12.23
N LEU A 222 12.72 8.44 11.67
CA LEU A 222 11.56 9.04 12.31
C LEU A 222 11.06 8.14 13.46
N GLN A 223 10.55 8.77 14.50
CA GLN A 223 9.87 8.13 15.62
C GLN A 223 8.38 7.93 15.33
N ASN A 224 7.80 8.79 14.50
CA ASN A 224 6.41 8.72 14.06
C ASN A 224 6.20 9.44 12.72
N LEU A 225 5.01 9.29 12.13
CA LEU A 225 4.56 9.95 10.90
C LEU A 225 3.49 11.03 11.18
N SER A 226 3.51 11.62 12.39
CA SER A 226 2.51 12.62 12.81
C SER A 226 2.58 13.94 12.05
N PHE A 227 3.60 14.15 11.20
CA PHE A 227 3.58 15.25 10.24
C PHE A 227 2.41 15.15 9.25
N MET A 228 1.79 13.97 9.11
CA MET A 228 0.53 13.74 8.37
C MET A 228 -0.70 13.71 9.32
N ASN A 229 -0.73 14.53 10.37
CA ASN A 229 -1.80 14.51 11.38
C ASN A 229 -3.20 14.85 10.86
N HIS A 230 -3.36 15.40 9.66
CA HIS A 230 -4.67 15.63 9.02
C HIS A 230 -5.01 14.56 7.97
N PHE A 231 -4.25 13.47 7.89
CA PHE A 231 -4.51 12.38 6.95
C PHE A 231 -5.75 11.60 7.39
N HIS A 232 -6.86 11.75 6.65
CA HIS A 232 -8.16 11.16 7.00
C HIS A 232 -8.51 9.94 6.14
N THR A 233 -8.06 9.91 4.89
CA THR A 233 -8.51 8.92 3.91
C THR A 233 -7.36 8.39 3.08
N HIS A 234 -7.23 7.07 3.04
CA HIS A 234 -6.36 6.39 2.08
C HIS A 234 -7.22 5.68 1.03
N VAL A 235 -7.28 6.25 -0.18
CA VAL A 235 -7.95 5.61 -1.31
C VAL A 235 -6.96 4.64 -1.95
N TRP A 236 -7.18 3.35 -1.80
CA TRP A 236 -6.21 2.33 -2.22
C TRP A 236 -6.60 1.64 -3.52
N GLU A 237 -5.61 1.16 -4.28
CA GLU A 237 -5.84 0.45 -5.54
C GLU A 237 -5.60 -1.06 -5.38
N VAL A 238 -6.34 -1.86 -6.13
CA VAL A 238 -6.17 -3.32 -6.11
C VAL A 238 -4.89 -3.69 -6.87
N ASN A 239 -3.85 -4.09 -6.14
CA ASN A 239 -2.63 -4.63 -6.70
C ASN A 239 -2.24 -5.92 -5.97
N PRO A 240 -2.23 -7.10 -6.62
CA PRO A 240 -1.82 -8.34 -5.96
C PRO A 240 -0.31 -8.43 -5.70
N LEU A 241 0.50 -7.52 -6.24
CA LEU A 241 1.95 -7.53 -6.13
C LEU A 241 2.51 -6.54 -5.11
N GLN A 242 1.67 -5.65 -4.56
CA GLN A 242 2.11 -4.57 -3.66
C GLN A 242 1.13 -4.39 -2.51
N ASN A 243 1.67 -4.13 -1.32
CA ASN A 243 0.87 -3.74 -0.17
C ASN A 243 0.37 -2.31 -0.36
N ASN A 244 -0.91 -2.05 -0.08
CA ASN A 244 -1.47 -0.70 -0.11
C ASN A 244 -0.73 0.23 0.86
N THR A 245 -0.41 -0.28 2.05
CA THR A 245 0.52 0.37 2.96
C THR A 245 1.67 -0.57 3.31
N ASN A 246 2.89 -0.12 3.03
CA ASN A 246 4.12 -0.85 3.29
C ASN A 246 5.02 -0.05 4.24
N ILE A 247 5.13 -0.45 5.51
CA ILE A 247 5.93 0.26 6.51
C ILE A 247 6.98 -0.69 7.05
N HIS A 248 8.23 -0.49 6.65
CA HIS A 248 9.28 -1.44 6.96
C HIS A 248 10.66 -0.83 7.15
N ASP A 249 11.52 -1.52 7.89
CA ASP A 249 12.94 -1.15 8.05
C ASP A 249 13.14 0.28 8.60
N ASN A 250 12.28 0.71 9.54
CA ASN A 250 12.40 2.00 10.23
C ASN A 250 12.77 1.77 11.70
N PRO A 251 14.07 1.71 12.05
CA PRO A 251 14.52 1.23 13.36
C PRO A 251 14.11 2.09 14.55
N LYS A 252 13.68 3.34 14.32
CA LYS A 252 13.22 4.27 15.37
C LYS A 252 11.71 4.49 15.39
N LEU A 253 10.99 3.98 14.40
CA LEU A 253 9.56 4.23 14.26
C LEU A 253 8.79 3.45 15.32
N THR A 254 8.17 4.17 16.27
CA THR A 254 7.40 3.59 17.38
C THR A 254 5.89 3.79 17.22
N ARG A 255 5.47 4.69 16.33
CA ARG A 255 4.06 5.03 16.09
C ARG A 255 3.83 5.37 14.62
N LEU A 256 2.61 5.18 14.13
CA LEU A 256 2.18 5.85 12.90
C LEU A 256 1.89 7.32 13.18
N GLY A 257 1.03 7.63 14.16
CA GLY A 257 0.61 9.01 14.40
C GLY A 257 -0.40 9.48 13.34
N TRP A 258 -1.19 8.55 12.80
CA TRP A 258 -2.26 8.82 11.85
C TRP A 258 -3.61 8.95 12.56
N ASP A 259 -3.62 9.70 13.66
CA ASP A 259 -4.77 9.79 14.57
C ASP A 259 -6.06 10.32 13.93
N SER A 260 -5.96 10.94 12.75
CA SER A 260 -7.10 11.48 11.99
C SER A 260 -7.63 10.52 10.94
N LEU A 261 -6.97 9.38 10.72
CA LEU A 261 -7.37 8.39 9.74
C LEU A 261 -8.77 7.85 10.10
N LYS A 262 -9.66 7.82 9.10
CA LYS A 262 -11.07 7.44 9.27
C LYS A 262 -11.54 6.40 8.27
N ALA A 263 -10.93 6.35 7.08
CA ALA A 263 -11.43 5.50 6.01
C ALA A 263 -10.32 4.99 5.09
N LEU A 264 -10.49 3.73 4.67
CA LEU A 264 -9.65 3.04 3.69
C LEU A 264 -10.54 2.53 2.52
N PRO A 265 -11.19 3.41 1.74
CA PRO A 265 -12.04 2.98 0.63
C PRO A 265 -11.17 2.46 -0.54
N PRO A 266 -11.57 1.38 -1.22
CA PRO A 266 -10.92 1.01 -2.46
C PRO A 266 -11.28 2.02 -3.56
N SER A 267 -10.38 2.21 -4.52
CA SER A 267 -10.63 3.04 -5.72
C SER A 267 -11.71 2.43 -6.63
N ILE A 268 -11.85 1.10 -6.61
CA ILE A 268 -12.87 0.32 -7.32
C ILE A 268 -13.39 -0.76 -6.37
N PRO A 269 -14.71 -1.05 -6.31
CA PRO A 269 -15.25 -2.11 -5.46
C PRO A 269 -14.53 -3.45 -5.69
N ASP A 270 -14.00 -4.03 -4.62
CA ASP A 270 -13.21 -5.25 -4.69
C ASP A 270 -13.45 -6.19 -3.49
N SER A 271 -13.07 -7.45 -3.67
CA SER A 271 -13.18 -8.55 -2.72
C SER A 271 -11.85 -8.97 -2.08
N ILE A 272 -10.71 -8.40 -2.51
CA ILE A 272 -9.39 -8.78 -1.99
C ILE A 272 -9.15 -8.12 -0.62
N GLY A 273 -9.62 -6.89 -0.39
CA GLY A 273 -9.43 -6.20 0.90
C GLY A 273 -8.05 -5.54 1.03
N TYR A 274 -7.88 -4.73 2.08
CA TYR A 274 -6.76 -3.80 2.22
C TYR A 274 -5.44 -4.50 2.56
N GLN A 275 -4.40 -4.39 1.72
CA GLN A 275 -3.11 -5.01 1.98
C GLN A 275 -2.20 -4.12 2.85
N LEU A 276 -1.82 -4.62 4.03
CA LEU A 276 -0.97 -3.90 4.99
C LEU A 276 0.27 -4.73 5.34
N ASN A 277 1.44 -4.13 5.26
CA ASN A 277 2.69 -4.70 5.74
C ASN A 277 3.34 -3.79 6.79
N ILE A 278 3.65 -4.38 7.95
CA ILE A 278 4.39 -3.73 9.03
C ILE A 278 5.45 -4.72 9.51
N GLN A 279 6.73 -4.43 9.28
CA GLN A 279 7.82 -5.34 9.64
C GLN A 279 9.13 -4.59 9.89
N ASN A 280 10.06 -5.13 10.68
CA ASN A 280 11.40 -4.57 10.88
C ASN A 280 11.41 -3.09 11.33
N ASN A 281 10.38 -2.66 12.06
CA ASN A 281 10.34 -1.32 12.68
C ASN A 281 10.89 -1.39 14.12
N HIS A 282 10.77 -0.32 14.91
CA HIS A 282 11.20 -0.38 16.32
C HIS A 282 10.42 -1.49 17.07
N PRO A 283 11.05 -2.25 18.00
CA PRO A 283 10.37 -3.32 18.75
C PRO A 283 9.17 -2.86 19.58
N ASP A 284 9.08 -1.57 19.89
CA ASP A 284 7.96 -0.94 20.58
C ASP A 284 6.96 -0.25 19.64
N PHE A 285 7.06 -0.50 18.34
CA PHE A 285 6.06 -0.05 17.39
C PHE A 285 4.67 -0.54 17.79
N CYS A 286 3.73 0.40 17.91
CA CYS A 286 2.36 0.09 18.27
C CYS A 286 1.35 0.94 17.49
N LEU A 287 0.13 0.40 17.39
CA LEU A 287 -1.03 1.06 16.82
C LEU A 287 -2.02 1.44 17.91
N THR A 288 -2.58 2.64 17.81
CA THR A 288 -3.66 3.10 18.69
C THR A 288 -4.96 2.35 18.42
N ILE A 289 -5.91 2.45 19.35
CA ILE A 289 -7.22 1.80 19.21
C ILE A 289 -8.01 2.41 18.03
N GLU A 290 -7.87 3.70 17.76
CA GLU A 290 -8.42 4.36 16.58
C GLU A 290 -7.83 3.79 15.28
N GLU A 291 -6.50 3.72 15.16
CA GLU A 291 -5.83 3.20 13.96
C GLU A 291 -6.21 1.73 13.71
N LEU A 292 -6.17 0.89 14.76
CA LEU A 292 -6.55 -0.51 14.69
C LEU A 292 -7.99 -0.69 14.22
N GLN A 293 -8.92 0.09 14.75
CA GLN A 293 -10.33 0.01 14.36
C GLN A 293 -10.48 0.25 12.85
N VAL A 294 -9.83 1.30 12.31
CA VAL A 294 -9.91 1.63 10.88
C VAL A 294 -9.35 0.50 10.03
N PHE A 295 -8.18 -0.04 10.40
CA PHE A 295 -7.60 -1.18 9.69
C PHE A 295 -8.54 -2.37 9.73
N PHE A 296 -9.02 -2.81 10.89
CA PHE A 296 -9.89 -3.98 10.97
C PHE A 296 -11.23 -3.81 10.24
N GLU A 297 -11.84 -2.62 10.28
CA GLU A 297 -13.07 -2.32 9.53
C GLU A 297 -12.84 -2.44 8.00
N SER A 298 -11.61 -2.24 7.53
CA SER A 298 -11.23 -2.43 6.11
C SER A 298 -10.98 -3.89 5.69
N SER A 299 -11.15 -4.85 6.60
CA SER A 299 -10.86 -6.29 6.38
C SER A 299 -9.45 -6.51 5.79
N PRO A 300 -8.42 -6.16 6.55
CA PRO A 300 -7.07 -6.07 6.02
C PRO A 300 -6.48 -7.46 5.77
N ARG A 301 -5.66 -7.58 4.73
CA ARG A 301 -4.78 -8.73 4.46
C ARG A 301 -3.36 -8.31 4.79
N PHE A 302 -2.63 -9.17 5.48
CA PHE A 302 -1.27 -8.85 5.90
C PHE A 302 -0.26 -9.71 5.18
N ALA A 303 0.82 -9.06 4.73
CA ALA A 303 2.03 -9.76 4.33
C ALA A 303 2.82 -10.16 5.58
N ASN A 304 3.21 -9.17 6.39
CA ASN A 304 3.75 -9.34 7.73
C ASN A 304 3.14 -8.28 8.67
N PHE A 305 3.03 -8.61 9.96
CA PHE A 305 2.46 -7.72 10.96
C PHE A 305 3.19 -7.81 12.29
N GLU A 306 4.13 -6.88 12.49
CA GLU A 306 4.96 -6.74 13.69
C GLU A 306 4.59 -5.44 14.42
N ALA A 307 3.41 -5.41 15.05
CA ALA A 307 2.94 -4.27 15.81
C ALA A 307 2.25 -4.69 17.12
N LYS A 308 2.43 -3.86 18.16
CA LYS A 308 1.72 -3.98 19.43
C LYS A 308 0.47 -3.09 19.44
N MET A 309 -0.41 -3.30 20.42
CA MET A 309 -1.43 -2.30 20.76
C MET A 309 -0.78 -1.26 21.68
N CYS A 310 -1.04 0.02 21.44
CA CYS A 310 -0.56 1.06 22.35
C CYS A 310 -1.34 1.03 23.68
N PRO A 311 -0.70 1.38 24.82
CA PRO A 311 -1.31 1.25 26.14
C PRO A 311 -2.38 2.31 26.45
N GLU A 312 -2.53 3.34 25.62
CA GLU A 312 -3.48 4.42 25.85
C GLU A 312 -4.93 3.95 25.70
N LEU A 313 -5.76 4.25 26.71
CA LEU A 313 -7.19 3.94 26.72
C LEU A 313 -8.06 5.14 26.33
N THR A 314 -7.43 6.31 26.15
CA THR A 314 -8.11 7.54 25.77
C THR A 314 -8.29 7.60 24.27
N ARG A 315 -9.52 7.91 23.84
CA ARG A 315 -9.82 8.13 22.42
C ARG A 315 -10.27 9.54 22.12
N LYS A 316 -9.91 10.06 20.94
CA LYS A 316 -10.28 11.42 20.50
C LYS A 316 -11.78 11.58 20.25
N ASP A 317 -12.47 10.49 19.90
CA ASP A 317 -13.92 10.46 19.69
C ASP A 317 -14.74 10.31 20.98
N GLY A 318 -14.07 10.25 22.14
CA GLY A 318 -14.70 10.13 23.46
C GLY A 318 -15.27 8.73 23.75
N GLN A 319 -15.05 7.74 22.89
CA GLN A 319 -15.44 6.37 23.20
C GLN A 319 -14.53 5.79 24.31
N LYS A 320 -15.14 5.07 25.25
CA LYS A 320 -14.44 4.51 26.41
C LYS A 320 -13.83 3.17 26.06
N VAL A 321 -12.52 3.07 26.26
CA VAL A 321 -11.74 1.83 26.17
C VAL A 321 -11.48 1.29 27.57
N CYS A 322 -11.61 -0.01 27.73
CA CYS A 322 -11.39 -0.70 28.99
C CYS A 322 -10.50 -1.93 28.78
N ASN A 323 -9.60 -2.19 29.72
CA ASN A 323 -8.92 -3.48 29.77
C ASN A 323 -9.86 -4.52 30.38
N TRP A 324 -9.81 -5.72 29.82
CA TRP A 324 -10.52 -6.85 30.37
C TRP A 324 -9.84 -7.36 31.65
N ASP A 325 -10.65 -7.72 32.63
CA ASP A 325 -10.26 -8.44 33.86
C ASP A 325 -11.43 -9.35 34.27
N THR A 326 -12.43 -8.82 34.99
CA THR A 326 -13.72 -9.48 35.21
C THR A 326 -14.86 -8.48 35.06
N LEU A 327 -16.08 -8.94 34.72
CA LEU A 327 -17.23 -8.04 34.64
C LEU A 327 -17.54 -7.32 35.97
N SER A 328 -17.30 -7.98 37.10
CA SER A 328 -17.58 -7.41 38.41
C SER A 328 -16.77 -6.14 38.68
N THR A 329 -15.49 -6.15 38.30
CA THR A 329 -14.53 -5.05 38.50
C THR A 329 -14.47 -4.08 37.33
N MET A 330 -14.92 -4.50 36.14
CA MET A 330 -14.86 -3.67 34.93
C MET A 330 -15.74 -2.41 35.07
N PRO A 331 -15.24 -1.24 34.63
CA PRO A 331 -16.02 -0.01 34.59
C PRO A 331 -17.27 -0.14 33.70
N ASP A 332 -18.33 0.57 34.05
CA ASP A 332 -19.54 0.61 33.23
C ASP A 332 -19.33 1.42 31.94
N GLY A 333 -20.08 1.03 30.91
CA GLY A 333 -20.25 1.80 29.69
C GLY A 333 -19.08 1.79 28.71
N CYS A 334 -18.17 0.82 28.83
CA CYS A 334 -17.11 0.58 27.86
C CYS A 334 -17.71 0.28 26.47
N GLN A 335 -17.22 0.98 25.44
CA GLN A 335 -17.53 0.69 24.04
C GLN A 335 -16.47 -0.23 23.41
N HIS A 336 -15.23 -0.11 23.87
CA HIS A 336 -14.11 -0.94 23.42
C HIS A 336 -13.54 -1.73 24.60
N ILE A 337 -13.24 -3.01 24.39
CA ILE A 337 -12.55 -3.84 25.37
C ILE A 337 -11.26 -4.40 24.76
N ILE A 338 -10.16 -4.30 25.51
CA ILE A 338 -8.87 -4.93 25.19
C ILE A 338 -8.73 -6.18 26.05
N GLY A 339 -8.57 -7.35 25.42
CA GLY A 339 -8.42 -8.65 26.08
C GLY A 339 -9.56 -9.63 25.80
N ASP A 340 -9.42 -10.83 26.34
CA ASP A 340 -10.33 -11.96 26.10
C ASP A 340 -11.56 -11.91 27.00
N VAL A 341 -12.72 -11.56 26.44
CA VAL A 341 -13.99 -11.46 27.17
C VAL A 341 -14.52 -12.85 27.47
N ILE A 342 -14.64 -13.21 28.76
CA ILE A 342 -15.16 -14.49 29.23
C ILE A 342 -16.41 -14.28 30.09
N ILE A 343 -17.53 -14.88 29.67
CA ILE A 343 -18.82 -14.88 30.38
C ILE A 343 -19.09 -16.27 30.91
N SER A 344 -19.26 -16.41 32.22
CA SER A 344 -19.54 -17.67 32.91
C SER A 344 -20.56 -17.51 34.03
N TYR A 345 -20.92 -18.61 34.70
CA TYR A 345 -21.77 -18.57 35.90
C TYR A 345 -21.24 -17.60 36.98
N ASP A 346 -19.92 -17.36 37.04
CA ASP A 346 -19.32 -16.46 38.03
C ASP A 346 -19.74 -15.00 37.82
N ASN A 347 -20.00 -14.61 36.57
CA ASN A 347 -20.14 -13.21 36.19
C ASN A 347 -21.35 -12.88 35.30
N GLU A 348 -22.17 -13.87 34.93
CA GLU A 348 -23.33 -13.68 34.04
C GLU A 348 -24.36 -12.67 34.57
N LYS A 349 -24.44 -12.49 35.89
CA LYS A 349 -25.29 -11.48 36.55
C LYS A 349 -24.93 -10.04 36.17
N ASP A 350 -23.67 -9.80 35.82
CA ASP A 350 -23.12 -8.47 35.52
C ASP A 350 -23.03 -8.21 34.00
N VAL A 351 -23.52 -9.13 33.17
CA VAL A 351 -23.41 -9.05 31.70
C VAL A 351 -23.99 -7.74 31.14
N GLY A 352 -24.96 -7.14 31.85
CA GLY A 352 -25.56 -5.86 31.49
C GLY A 352 -24.58 -4.70 31.31
N LYS A 353 -23.36 -4.77 31.87
CA LYS A 353 -22.29 -3.79 31.63
C LYS A 353 -21.83 -3.74 30.16
N LEU A 354 -22.03 -4.82 29.40
CA LEU A 354 -21.63 -4.96 28.00
C LEU A 354 -22.65 -4.38 27.01
N LYS A 355 -23.76 -3.81 27.47
CA LYS A 355 -24.81 -3.24 26.59
C LYS A 355 -24.32 -2.15 25.62
N LYS A 356 -23.20 -1.47 25.94
CA LYS A 356 -22.60 -0.44 25.09
C LYS A 356 -21.42 -0.94 24.25
N LEU A 357 -21.01 -2.19 24.42
CA LEU A 357 -19.85 -2.77 23.75
C LEU A 357 -20.07 -2.81 22.24
N THR A 358 -19.11 -2.27 21.50
CA THR A 358 -19.07 -2.29 20.03
C THR A 358 -17.88 -3.08 19.50
N ASN A 359 -16.74 -3.09 20.20
CA ASN A 359 -15.52 -3.73 19.71
C ASN A 359 -14.79 -4.51 20.82
N ILE A 360 -14.30 -5.70 20.49
CA ILE A 360 -13.40 -6.50 21.33
C ILE A 360 -12.08 -6.68 20.58
N TYR A 361 -10.97 -6.34 21.23
CA TYR A 361 -9.61 -6.61 20.76
C TYR A 361 -9.06 -7.83 21.53
N GLY A 362 -9.46 -9.02 21.09
CA GLY A 362 -9.30 -10.30 21.78
C GLY A 362 -10.36 -11.30 21.31
N THR A 363 -10.71 -12.26 22.16
CA THR A 363 -11.76 -13.26 21.91
C THR A 363 -13.02 -13.02 22.74
N LEU A 364 -14.13 -13.66 22.36
CA LEU A 364 -15.36 -13.71 23.14
C LEU A 364 -15.75 -15.15 23.46
N THR A 365 -15.73 -15.52 24.73
CA THR A 365 -16.14 -16.83 25.23
C THR A 365 -17.36 -16.70 26.15
N ILE A 366 -18.42 -17.42 25.85
CA ILE A 366 -19.64 -17.54 26.66
C ILE A 366 -19.77 -19.00 27.04
N THR A 367 -19.44 -19.33 28.28
CA THR A 367 -19.31 -20.71 28.71
C THR A 367 -19.93 -21.00 30.07
N SER A 368 -20.58 -22.15 30.21
CA SER A 368 -21.04 -22.64 31.52
C SER A 368 -21.93 -21.64 32.27
N THR A 369 -22.79 -20.91 31.55
CA THR A 369 -23.79 -20.01 32.17
C THR A 369 -25.03 -20.78 32.63
N GLU A 370 -25.64 -20.37 33.74
CA GLU A 370 -26.83 -21.03 34.31
C GLU A 370 -28.13 -20.26 34.05
N GLY A 371 -28.05 -18.93 33.95
CA GLY A 371 -29.17 -18.01 33.84
C GLY A 371 -29.33 -17.36 32.47
N LEU A 372 -28.26 -17.22 31.70
CA LEU A 372 -28.27 -16.51 30.42
C LEU A 372 -29.16 -17.21 29.37
N VAL A 373 -30.17 -16.49 28.87
CA VAL A 373 -31.18 -17.02 27.93
C VAL A 373 -30.91 -16.64 26.48
N ASP A 374 -30.33 -15.47 26.24
CA ASP A 374 -29.99 -14.95 24.92
C ASP A 374 -28.75 -14.04 24.95
N LEU A 375 -28.30 -13.60 23.78
CA LEU A 375 -27.13 -12.74 23.59
C LEU A 375 -27.50 -11.28 23.25
N SER A 376 -28.71 -10.83 23.55
CA SER A 376 -29.20 -9.49 23.20
C SER A 376 -28.36 -8.35 23.81
N VAL A 377 -27.64 -8.64 24.89
CA VAL A 377 -26.67 -7.72 25.49
C VAL A 377 -25.56 -7.29 24.53
N PHE A 378 -25.23 -8.13 23.54
CA PHE A 378 -24.27 -7.87 22.47
C PHE A 378 -24.92 -7.27 21.21
N ALA A 379 -26.13 -6.71 21.30
CA ALA A 379 -26.83 -6.15 20.14
C ALA A 379 -26.03 -5.08 19.37
N LYS A 380 -25.12 -4.38 20.05
CA LYS A 380 -24.25 -3.34 19.49
C LYS A 380 -22.85 -3.83 19.13
N LEU A 381 -22.51 -5.09 19.41
CA LEU A 381 -21.19 -5.64 19.09
C LEU A 381 -21.04 -5.69 17.57
N ARG A 382 -20.08 -4.92 17.06
CA ARG A 382 -19.76 -4.77 15.64
C ARG A 382 -18.58 -5.63 15.22
N GLN A 383 -17.62 -5.84 16.10
CA GLN A 383 -16.36 -6.47 15.73
C GLN A 383 -15.71 -7.21 16.89
N VAL A 384 -15.16 -8.39 16.58
CA VAL A 384 -14.19 -9.12 17.40
C VAL A 384 -12.92 -9.26 16.58
N ALA A 385 -11.84 -8.67 17.07
CA ALA A 385 -10.60 -8.54 16.34
C ALA A 385 -9.43 -9.09 17.16
N MET A 386 -8.66 -9.99 16.58
CA MET A 386 -7.58 -10.70 17.27
C MET A 386 -6.22 -10.27 16.72
N MET A 387 -5.32 -9.86 17.61
CA MET A 387 -3.93 -9.52 17.24
C MET A 387 -3.10 -10.76 16.89
N ASN A 388 -3.37 -11.90 17.54
CA ASN A 388 -2.74 -13.18 17.28
C ASN A 388 -3.82 -14.22 16.91
N CYS A 389 -3.61 -14.96 15.82
CA CYS A 389 -4.58 -15.92 15.26
C CYS A 389 -4.41 -17.36 15.75
N ASP A 390 -3.52 -17.64 16.71
CA ASP A 390 -3.32 -19.01 17.24
C ASP A 390 -4.62 -19.64 17.77
N ALA A 391 -5.56 -18.81 18.26
CA ALA A 391 -6.89 -19.25 18.65
C ALA A 391 -7.80 -19.39 17.41
N HIS A 392 -8.10 -20.63 17.04
CA HIS A 392 -8.90 -20.99 15.87
C HIS A 392 -10.40 -20.61 15.97
N SER A 393 -10.82 -20.02 17.09
CA SER A 393 -12.21 -19.57 17.31
C SER A 393 -12.24 -18.23 18.04
N ALA A 394 -12.60 -17.17 17.32
CA ALA A 394 -12.73 -15.82 17.86
C ALA A 394 -13.94 -15.69 18.81
N ILE A 395 -15.01 -16.45 18.53
CA ILE A 395 -16.21 -16.50 19.37
C ILE A 395 -16.51 -17.96 19.74
N ARG A 396 -16.70 -18.23 21.03
CA ARG A 396 -17.01 -19.57 21.57
C ARG A 396 -18.25 -19.51 22.45
N ILE A 397 -19.25 -20.31 22.15
CA ILE A 397 -20.52 -20.39 22.90
C ILE A 397 -20.74 -21.85 23.31
N THR A 398 -20.41 -22.17 24.56
CA THR A 398 -20.33 -23.58 25.00
C THR A 398 -20.94 -23.86 26.35
N LYS A 399 -21.51 -25.05 26.57
CA LYS A 399 -21.91 -25.51 27.92
C LYS A 399 -22.92 -24.61 28.65
N ASN A 400 -23.71 -23.80 27.94
CA ASN A 400 -24.70 -22.92 28.55
C ASN A 400 -26.02 -23.67 28.80
N LYS A 401 -26.59 -23.52 30.00
CA LYS A 401 -27.74 -24.30 30.49
C LYS A 401 -29.09 -23.83 29.94
N LYS A 402 -29.27 -22.51 29.84
CA LYS A 402 -30.56 -21.89 29.45
C LYS A 402 -30.51 -21.08 28.16
N LEU A 403 -29.36 -21.02 27.49
CA LEU A 403 -29.18 -20.24 26.27
C LEU A 403 -30.01 -20.86 25.13
N GLN A 404 -30.90 -20.06 24.52
CA GLN A 404 -31.84 -20.52 23.49
C GLN A 404 -31.49 -20.03 22.08
N SER A 405 -30.67 -18.98 21.97
CA SER A 405 -30.28 -18.41 20.68
C SER A 405 -28.94 -17.70 20.77
N ALA A 406 -28.26 -17.59 19.64
CA ALA A 406 -27.00 -16.87 19.50
C ALA A 406 -27.07 -15.97 18.26
N THR A 407 -27.24 -14.67 18.46
CA THR A 407 -27.28 -13.67 17.39
C THR A 407 -26.42 -12.47 17.74
N PHE A 408 -25.78 -11.87 16.74
CA PHE A 408 -25.04 -10.62 16.86
C PHE A 408 -25.53 -9.64 15.79
N PRO A 409 -26.66 -8.95 16.03
CA PRO A 409 -27.37 -8.18 15.00
C PRO A 409 -26.53 -7.10 14.30
N SER A 410 -25.60 -6.49 15.02
CA SER A 410 -24.75 -5.39 14.50
C SER A 410 -23.37 -5.85 14.06
N MET A 411 -23.09 -7.16 14.06
CA MET A 411 -21.80 -7.70 13.67
C MET A 411 -21.49 -7.35 12.22
N MET A 412 -20.33 -6.76 12.00
CA MET A 412 -19.84 -6.37 10.67
C MET A 412 -18.75 -7.30 10.15
N GLY A 413 -18.18 -8.12 11.04
CA GLY A 413 -17.20 -9.14 10.73
C GLY A 413 -16.29 -9.43 11.91
N MET A 414 -15.44 -10.43 11.72
CA MET A 414 -14.31 -10.69 12.60
C MET A 414 -13.03 -10.51 11.81
N SER A 415 -11.97 -10.09 12.47
CA SER A 415 -10.71 -9.76 11.81
C SER A 415 -9.54 -10.38 12.56
N CYS A 416 -8.61 -10.99 11.83
CA CYS A 416 -7.36 -11.49 12.38
C CYS A 416 -6.23 -11.27 11.37
N PHE A 417 -5.02 -11.06 11.88
CA PHE A 417 -3.89 -10.61 11.08
C PHE A 417 -3.28 -11.67 10.15
N PHE A 418 -3.64 -12.95 10.25
CA PHE A 418 -3.07 -14.03 9.44
C PHE A 418 -4.16 -14.77 8.64
N TYR A 419 -4.08 -14.68 7.31
CA TYR A 419 -5.14 -15.09 6.37
C TYR A 419 -5.31 -16.62 6.19
N ASN A 420 -4.61 -17.45 6.96
CA ASN A 420 -4.56 -18.89 6.69
C ASN A 420 -5.32 -19.78 7.67
N ASP A 421 -5.80 -19.26 8.80
CA ASP A 421 -6.62 -20.04 9.72
C ASP A 421 -8.04 -19.50 9.79
N PHE A 422 -8.98 -20.38 9.44
CA PHE A 422 -10.42 -20.14 9.46
C PHE A 422 -10.85 -19.75 10.87
N MET A 423 -10.82 -18.45 11.18
CA MET A 423 -11.51 -17.92 12.36
C MET A 423 -12.93 -18.44 12.32
N THR A 424 -13.34 -19.14 13.36
CA THR A 424 -14.67 -19.72 13.42
C THR A 424 -15.45 -19.19 14.59
N VAL A 425 -16.77 -19.15 14.43
CA VAL A 425 -17.66 -19.12 15.60
C VAL A 425 -17.94 -20.56 15.99
N GLN A 426 -17.63 -20.94 17.22
CA GLN A 426 -17.88 -22.28 17.74
C GLN A 426 -19.10 -22.29 18.66
N VAL A 427 -20.09 -23.13 18.35
CA VAL A 427 -21.31 -23.29 19.14
C VAL A 427 -21.51 -24.78 19.45
N ASN A 428 -21.13 -25.22 20.64
CA ASN A 428 -21.08 -26.64 21.00
C ASN A 428 -21.56 -26.88 22.44
N GLU A 429 -22.03 -28.09 22.75
CA GLU A 429 -22.29 -28.52 24.14
C GLU A 429 -23.27 -27.65 24.96
N ASN A 430 -24.09 -26.79 24.32
CA ASN A 430 -25.17 -26.09 25.02
C ASN A 430 -26.32 -27.07 25.31
N SER A 431 -26.97 -26.90 26.47
CA SER A 431 -28.01 -27.84 26.92
C SER A 431 -29.28 -27.77 26.07
N LEU A 432 -29.61 -26.58 25.56
CA LEU A 432 -30.71 -26.34 24.64
C LEU A 432 -30.20 -26.21 23.20
N GLU A 433 -31.09 -26.45 22.24
CA GLU A 433 -30.79 -26.21 20.84
C GLU A 433 -30.71 -24.72 20.55
N ILE A 434 -29.55 -24.27 20.04
CA ILE A 434 -29.29 -22.85 19.73
C ILE A 434 -29.88 -22.45 18.38
N PHE A 435 -29.83 -23.38 17.41
CA PHE A 435 -30.39 -23.18 16.06
C PHE A 435 -31.46 -24.23 15.81
N LYS A 436 -32.69 -23.77 15.54
CA LYS A 436 -33.84 -24.64 15.23
C LYS A 436 -33.76 -25.22 13.83
N ASN A 437 -33.05 -24.55 12.93
CA ASN A 437 -32.93 -24.94 11.54
C ASN A 437 -31.63 -24.39 10.93
N ARG A 438 -31.27 -24.90 9.75
CA ARG A 438 -30.08 -24.46 9.01
C ARG A 438 -30.06 -22.95 8.73
N ARG A 439 -31.22 -22.31 8.52
CA ARG A 439 -31.28 -20.88 8.18
C ARG A 439 -30.78 -20.00 9.32
N GLU A 440 -31.08 -20.37 10.57
CA GLU A 440 -30.59 -19.63 11.75
C GLU A 440 -29.07 -19.74 11.91
N CYS A 441 -28.49 -20.92 11.67
CA CYS A 441 -27.03 -21.11 11.66
C CYS A 441 -26.38 -20.27 10.54
N MET A 442 -26.91 -20.35 9.32
CA MET A 442 -26.42 -19.56 8.17
C MET A 442 -26.59 -18.05 8.39
N LEU A 443 -27.59 -17.62 9.16
CA LEU A 443 -27.78 -16.20 9.50
C LEU A 443 -26.62 -15.69 10.37
N LEU A 444 -26.21 -16.47 11.38
CA LEU A 444 -25.05 -16.12 12.19
C LEU A 444 -23.77 -16.12 11.36
N GLU A 445 -23.60 -17.10 10.47
CA GLU A 445 -22.45 -17.17 9.54
C GLU A 445 -22.38 -15.92 8.63
N ALA A 446 -23.52 -15.48 8.10
CA ALA A 446 -23.61 -14.24 7.31
C ALA A 446 -23.33 -12.98 8.14
N GLN A 447 -23.85 -12.90 9.37
CA GLN A 447 -23.60 -11.76 10.30
C GLN A 447 -22.12 -11.68 10.69
N ALA A 448 -21.50 -12.81 11.02
CA ALA A 448 -20.11 -12.87 11.45
C ALA A 448 -19.11 -12.77 10.28
N LYS A 449 -19.58 -12.90 9.03
CA LYS A 449 -18.77 -13.01 7.81
C LYS A 449 -17.67 -14.07 7.92
N THR A 450 -17.94 -15.15 8.66
CA THR A 450 -17.04 -16.29 8.74
C THR A 450 -17.82 -17.57 9.05
N SER A 451 -17.17 -18.71 8.82
CA SER A 451 -17.73 -20.03 9.08
C SER A 451 -18.14 -20.24 10.54
N VAL A 452 -19.31 -20.84 10.73
CA VAL A 452 -19.81 -21.26 12.04
C VAL A 452 -19.72 -22.78 12.14
N LYS A 453 -19.13 -23.26 13.24
CA LYS A 453 -19.10 -24.68 13.61
C LYS A 453 -20.13 -24.94 14.71
N TYR A 454 -21.25 -25.55 14.35
CA TYR A 454 -22.32 -25.95 15.27
C TYR A 454 -22.31 -27.46 15.49
N LYS A 455 -22.20 -27.89 16.76
CA LYS A 455 -22.04 -29.31 17.13
C LYS A 455 -20.93 -30.01 16.33
N GLY A 456 -19.83 -29.29 16.09
CA GLY A 456 -18.66 -29.75 15.32
C GLY A 456 -18.81 -29.79 13.79
N LYS A 457 -19.95 -29.37 13.22
CA LYS A 457 -20.20 -29.36 11.77
C LYS A 457 -20.39 -27.93 11.24
N ARG A 458 -20.11 -27.72 9.96
CA ARG A 458 -20.41 -26.42 9.31
C ARG A 458 -21.92 -26.23 9.15
N CYS A 459 -22.39 -24.99 9.10
CA CYS A 459 -23.83 -24.71 8.91
C CYS A 459 -24.41 -25.36 7.64
N CYS A 460 -23.63 -25.50 6.56
CA CYS A 460 -24.07 -26.15 5.33
C CYS A 460 -24.27 -27.66 5.46
N GLU A 461 -23.59 -28.30 6.41
CA GLU A 461 -23.66 -29.74 6.71
C GLU A 461 -24.75 -30.08 7.74
N PHE A 462 -25.41 -29.05 8.28
CA PHE A 462 -26.53 -29.19 9.19
C PHE A 462 -27.79 -29.63 8.41
N SER A 463 -28.02 -30.93 8.33
CA SER A 463 -29.22 -31.53 7.72
C SER A 463 -30.45 -31.23 8.58
N ARG A 464 -31.52 -30.75 7.94
CA ARG A 464 -32.85 -30.52 8.54
C ARG A 464 -33.31 -31.77 9.32
N PHE A 465 -33.80 -31.57 10.54
CA PHE A 465 -34.78 -32.45 11.15
C PHE A 465 -36.18 -32.02 10.69
#